data_AF-A0A0F2L7E4-F1
#
_entry.id   AF-A0A0F2L7E4-F1
#
_cell.length_a   1.000
_cell.length_b   1.000
_cell.length_c   1.000
_cell.angle_alpha   90.00
_cell.angle_beta   90.00
_cell.angle_gamma   90.00
#
_symmetry.space_group_name_H-M   'P 1'
#
loop_
_entity.id
_entity.type
_entity.pdbx_description
1 polymer ?
#
loop_
_entity_poly.entity_id
_entity_poly.type
_entity_poly.pdbx_seq_one_letter_code
_entity_poly.pdbx_strand_id
1 'polypeptide(L)'
;DSLEVASALINSPIPESALATVTPIIVEGFYGNLNDIVNVVRGNINSGCSAFIIRCRLRGSAVSNNDCETALVSLVRGLGFRAMFRGDADCVVIVEGLGHWFGVYVGSRGFVRV
;
A
#
# COMPACT_ATOMS: atom_id res chain seq x y z
N ASP A 1 -11.06 18.31 -2.44
CA ASP A 1 -11.11 17.26 -3.49
C ASP A 1 -10.77 15.84 -3.03
N SER A 2 -9.52 15.35 -3.03
CA SER A 2 -9.25 13.93 -2.68
C SER A 2 -9.44 13.59 -1.19
N LEU A 3 -9.14 14.53 -0.29
CA LEU A 3 -9.38 14.41 1.16
C LEU A 3 -10.88 14.37 1.53
N GLU A 4 -11.71 15.11 0.79
CA GLU A 4 -13.16 15.13 1.00
C GLU A 4 -13.80 13.84 0.50
N VAL A 5 -13.35 13.31 -0.64
CA VAL A 5 -13.83 12.01 -1.14
C VAL A 5 -13.43 10.87 -0.19
N ALA A 6 -12.19 10.88 0.33
CA ALA A 6 -11.76 9.91 1.33
C ALA A 6 -12.57 10.01 2.62
N SER A 7 -12.81 11.23 3.12
CA SER A 7 -13.65 11.48 4.31
C SER A 7 -15.11 11.06 4.09
N ALA A 8 -15.67 11.34 2.91
CA ALA A 8 -17.03 10.96 2.55
C ALA A 8 -17.19 9.43 2.44
N LEU A 9 -16.19 8.72 1.92
CA LEU A 9 -16.19 7.26 1.86
C LEU A 9 -16.11 6.63 3.25
N ILE A 10 -15.28 7.18 4.15
CA ILE A 10 -15.16 6.71 5.54
C ILE A 10 -16.47 6.93 6.31
N ASN A 11 -17.19 8.03 6.05
CA ASN A 11 -18.42 8.40 6.75
C ASN A 11 -19.71 7.93 6.07
N SER A 12 -19.61 7.24 4.93
CA SER A 12 -20.77 6.73 4.20
C SER A 12 -21.40 5.53 4.92
N PRO A 13 -22.73 5.34 4.88
CA PRO A 13 -23.43 4.17 5.43
C PRO A 13 -23.18 2.91 4.58
N ILE A 14 -21.93 2.69 4.18
CA ILE A 14 -21.47 1.46 3.57
C ILE A 14 -21.38 0.43 4.71
N PRO A 15 -21.93 -0.77 4.54
CA PRO A 15 -21.84 -1.83 5.55
C PRO A 15 -20.39 -1.98 6.02
N GLU A 16 -20.14 -2.14 7.33
CA GLU A 16 -18.78 -2.31 7.88
C GLU A 16 -17.96 -3.40 7.17
N SER A 17 -18.64 -4.40 6.61
CA SER A 17 -18.06 -5.47 5.79
C SER A 17 -17.57 -5.01 4.41
N ALA A 18 -18.15 -3.96 3.84
CA ALA A 18 -17.77 -3.40 2.55
C ALA A 18 -16.69 -2.31 2.68
N LEU A 19 -16.69 -1.52 3.76
CA LEU A 19 -15.59 -0.56 4.07
C LEU A 19 -14.26 -1.24 4.37
N ALA A 20 -14.28 -2.50 4.80
CA ALA A 20 -13.07 -3.30 5.02
C ALA A 20 -12.19 -3.48 3.76
N THR A 21 -12.68 -3.10 2.58
CA THR A 21 -12.02 -3.37 1.29
C THR A 21 -11.58 -2.11 0.53
N VAL A 22 -11.84 -0.91 1.07
CA VAL A 22 -11.46 0.33 0.38
C VAL A 22 -10.05 0.72 0.77
N THR A 23 -9.08 0.41 -0.10
CA THR A 23 -7.71 0.91 0.01
C THR A 23 -7.63 2.27 -0.71
N PRO A 24 -7.42 3.39 -0.01
CA PRO A 24 -7.24 4.68 -0.67
C PRO A 24 -5.91 4.67 -1.43
N ILE A 25 -5.95 4.72 -2.76
CA ILE A 25 -4.75 4.84 -3.58
C ILE A 25 -4.34 6.31 -3.58
N ILE A 26 -3.15 6.62 -3.07
CA ILE A 26 -2.63 7.99 -2.99
C ILE A 26 -1.72 8.33 -4.18
N VAL A 27 -1.11 7.31 -4.79
CA VAL A 27 -0.28 7.45 -5.99
C VAL A 27 -0.53 6.26 -6.90
N GLU A 28 -0.61 6.49 -8.19
CA GLU A 28 -0.77 5.46 -9.21
C GLU A 28 0.28 5.56 -10.32
N GLY A 29 0.43 4.51 -11.11
CA GLY A 29 1.33 4.50 -12.25
C GLY A 29 1.24 3.22 -13.09
N PHE A 30 2.21 3.09 -13.99
CA PHE A 30 2.41 1.89 -14.80
C PHE A 30 3.78 1.28 -14.51
N TYR A 31 3.88 -0.04 -14.58
CA TYR A 31 5.12 -0.77 -14.32
C TYR A 31 5.39 -1.82 -15.40
N GLY A 32 6.64 -1.89 -15.82
CA GLY A 32 7.17 -2.98 -16.65
C GLY A 32 7.99 -3.98 -15.84
N ASN A 33 8.48 -3.56 -14.68
CA ASN A 33 9.29 -4.39 -13.79
C ASN A 33 9.07 -3.99 -12.32
N LEU A 34 9.63 -4.77 -11.41
CA LEU A 34 9.47 -4.58 -9.97
C LEU A 34 10.08 -3.25 -9.46
N ASN A 35 11.16 -2.75 -10.06
CA ASN A 35 11.83 -1.54 -9.59
C ASN A 35 10.96 -0.29 -9.76
N ASP A 36 10.06 -0.28 -10.75
CA ASP A 36 9.13 0.84 -10.96
C ASP A 36 8.21 1.02 -9.74
N ILE A 37 7.66 -0.09 -9.22
CA ILE A 37 6.84 -0.10 -8.00
C ILE A 37 7.66 0.34 -6.79
N VAL A 38 8.86 -0.24 -6.64
CA VAL A 38 9.78 0.05 -5.52
C VAL A 38 10.14 1.54 -5.46
N ASN A 39 10.42 2.16 -6.60
CA ASN A 39 10.77 3.58 -6.69
C ASN A 39 9.61 4.48 -6.26
N VAL A 40 8.38 4.16 -6.69
CA VAL A 40 7.19 4.91 -6.27
C VAL A 40 6.94 4.77 -4.77
N VAL A 41 7.02 3.55 -4.22
CA VAL A 41 6.86 3.35 -2.77
C VAL A 41 7.94 4.10 -1.99
N ARG A 42 9.21 4.03 -2.43
CA ARG A 42 10.32 4.73 -1.79
C ARG A 42 10.09 6.24 -1.66
N GLY A 43 9.53 6.87 -2.70
CA GLY A 43 9.22 8.30 -2.68
C GLY A 43 8.09 8.70 -1.72
N ASN A 44 7.27 7.73 -1.29
CA ASN A 44 6.09 7.96 -0.46
C ASN A 44 6.23 7.47 1.00
N ILE A 45 7.31 6.78 1.35
CA ILE A 45 7.62 6.43 2.74
C ILE A 45 8.03 7.70 3.50
N ASN A 46 7.31 8.00 4.57
CA ASN A 46 7.58 9.15 5.44
C ASN A 46 8.05 8.71 6.84
N SER A 47 8.63 9.65 7.59
CA SER A 47 9.21 9.41 8.92
C SER A 47 8.20 9.36 10.07
N GLY A 48 6.89 9.45 9.78
CA GLY A 48 5.83 9.43 10.79
C GLY A 48 5.49 8.04 11.33
N CYS A 49 6.15 7.00 10.84
CA CYS A 49 5.85 5.60 11.13
C CYS A 49 7.06 4.90 11.75
N SER A 50 6.82 4.02 12.72
CA SER A 50 7.85 3.17 13.33
C SER A 50 7.92 1.77 12.70
N ALA A 51 6.78 1.29 12.19
CA ALA A 51 6.64 -0.02 11.59
C ALA A 51 5.66 -0.02 10.40
N PHE A 52 5.92 -0.89 9.43
CA PHE A 52 5.07 -1.06 8.26
C PHE A 52 4.65 -2.51 8.09
N ILE A 53 3.36 -2.72 7.80
CA ILE A 53 2.90 -3.95 7.16
C ILE A 53 2.94 -3.77 5.66
N ILE A 54 3.30 -4.82 4.91
CA ILE A 54 3.40 -4.75 3.46
C ILE A 54 2.46 -5.77 2.82
N ARG A 55 1.68 -5.31 1.85
CA ARG A 55 0.78 -6.13 1.02
C ARG A 55 0.93 -5.77 -0.44
N CYS A 56 1.04 -6.78 -1.29
CA CYS A 56 0.91 -6.61 -2.72
C CYS A 56 -0.19 -7.53 -3.29
N ARG A 57 -0.98 -6.98 -4.21
CA ARG A 57 -1.99 -7.72 -4.97
C ARG A 57 -1.97 -7.27 -6.43
N LEU A 58 -1.11 -7.90 -7.21
CA LEU A 58 -0.84 -7.59 -8.62
C LEU A 58 -1.55 -8.61 -9.53
N ARG A 59 -2.78 -8.30 -9.95
CA ARG A 59 -3.60 -9.21 -10.77
C ARG A 59 -3.21 -9.11 -12.24
N GLY A 60 -2.95 -10.25 -12.89
CA GLY A 60 -2.57 -10.27 -14.31
C GLY A 60 -1.19 -9.64 -14.58
N SER A 61 -0.33 -9.58 -13.55
CA SER A 61 1.03 -9.07 -13.63
C SER A 61 2.05 -10.17 -13.92
N ALA A 62 3.18 -9.78 -14.54
CA ALA A 62 4.37 -10.63 -14.58
C ALA A 62 5.16 -10.62 -13.26
N VAL A 63 4.96 -9.61 -12.40
CA VAL A 63 5.57 -9.52 -11.07
C VAL A 63 4.68 -10.25 -10.06
N SER A 64 5.25 -11.20 -9.32
CA SER A 64 4.49 -11.93 -8.31
C SER A 64 4.23 -11.07 -7.05
N ASN A 65 3.12 -11.32 -6.36
CA ASN A 65 2.81 -10.65 -5.09
C ASN A 65 3.95 -10.84 -4.08
N ASN A 66 4.51 -12.05 -3.99
CA ASN A 66 5.56 -12.37 -3.03
C ASN A 66 6.87 -11.63 -3.32
N ASP A 67 7.25 -11.51 -4.59
CA ASP A 67 8.45 -10.76 -4.98
C ASP A 67 8.29 -9.27 -4.67
N CYS A 68 7.09 -8.72 -4.97
CA CYS A 68 6.74 -7.36 -4.61
C CYS A 68 6.83 -7.12 -3.11
N GLU A 69 6.18 -7.95 -2.29
CA GLU A 69 6.19 -7.78 -0.83
C GLU A 69 7.61 -7.93 -0.27
N THR A 70 8.38 -8.90 -0.76
CA THR A 70 9.77 -9.14 -0.30
C THR A 70 10.70 -7.97 -0.63
N ALA A 71 10.59 -7.42 -1.85
CA ALA A 71 11.38 -6.27 -2.26
C ALA A 71 11.02 -5.03 -1.44
N LEU A 72 9.72 -4.78 -1.21
CA LEU A 72 9.27 -3.65 -0.41
C LEU A 72 9.63 -3.80 1.07
N VAL A 73 9.60 -5.02 1.63
CA VAL A 73 10.07 -5.28 3.01
C VAL A 73 11.56 -4.97 3.11
N SER A 74 12.34 -5.39 2.11
CA SER A 74 13.77 -5.10 2.04
C SER A 74 14.06 -3.61 1.92
N LEU A 75 13.31 -2.90 1.07
CA LEU A 75 13.38 -1.44 0.94
C LEU A 75 13.12 -0.75 2.28
N VAL A 76 11.98 -1.04 2.92
CA VAL A 76 11.54 -0.35 4.14
C VAL A 76 12.49 -0.62 5.30
N ARG A 77 13.01 -1.85 5.42
CA ARG A 77 14.08 -2.17 6.37
C ARG A 77 15.38 -1.45 6.06
N GLY A 78 15.75 -1.35 4.78
CA GLY A 78 16.92 -0.59 4.32
C GLY A 78 16.84 0.91 4.62
N LEU A 79 15.62 1.45 4.72
CA LEU A 79 15.36 2.83 5.15
C LEU A 79 15.38 3.00 6.69
N GLY A 80 15.58 1.93 7.46
CA GLY A 80 15.69 1.96 8.92
C GLY A 80 14.39 1.70 9.68
N PHE A 81 13.29 1.37 8.99
CA PHE A 81 12.01 1.08 9.63
C PHE A 81 11.81 -0.42 9.86
N ARG A 82 10.94 -0.77 10.82
CA ARG A 82 10.48 -2.15 10.95
C ARG A 82 9.52 -2.46 9.80
N ALA A 83 9.70 -3.58 9.11
CA ALA A 83 8.75 -4.05 8.09
C ALA A 83 8.43 -5.53 8.27
N MET A 84 7.16 -5.89 8.10
CA MET A 84 6.67 -7.25 8.29
C MET A 84 5.50 -7.57 7.37
N PHE A 85 5.26 -8.86 7.15
CA PHE A 85 4.08 -9.32 6.43
C PHE A 85 2.86 -9.30 7.36
N ARG A 86 2.93 -9.80 8.59
CA ARG A 86 1.76 -9.83 9.50
C ARG A 86 2.18 -9.39 10.90
N GLY A 87 1.24 -8.86 11.66
CA GLY A 87 1.47 -8.37 13.03
C GLY A 87 0.85 -7.00 13.24
N ASP A 88 1.40 -6.27 14.21
CA ASP A 88 1.01 -4.90 14.54
C ASP A 88 2.04 -3.90 14.03
N ALA A 89 1.55 -2.87 13.35
CA ALA A 89 2.29 -1.77 12.79
C ALA A 89 1.40 -0.52 12.78
N ASP A 90 2.01 0.64 12.97
CA ASP A 90 1.33 1.95 12.92
C ASP A 90 1.04 2.37 11.47
N CYS A 91 1.80 1.86 10.50
CA CYS A 91 1.61 2.13 9.08
C CYS A 91 1.55 0.87 8.22
N VAL A 92 1.14 1.06 6.97
CA VAL A 92 1.07 0.01 5.96
C VAL A 92 1.43 0.55 4.58
N VAL A 93 2.05 -0.32 3.79
CA VAL A 93 2.23 -0.19 2.35
C VAL A 93 1.30 -1.20 1.67
N ILE A 94 0.36 -0.72 0.87
CA ILE A 94 -0.51 -1.57 0.04
C ILE A 94 -0.25 -1.23 -1.42
N VAL A 95 0.05 -2.25 -2.22
CA VAL A 95 0.16 -2.12 -3.67
C VAL A 95 -0.93 -2.98 -4.31
N GLU A 96 -1.87 -2.36 -5.00
CA GLU A 96 -2.87 -3.04 -5.82
C GLU A 96 -2.50 -2.85 -7.29
N GLY A 97 -2.64 -3.90 -8.11
CA GLY A 97 -2.29 -3.85 -9.52
C GLY A 97 -3.24 -4.65 -10.39
N LEU A 98 -3.40 -4.18 -11.63
CA LEU A 98 -4.19 -4.82 -12.68
C LEU A 98 -3.46 -4.68 -14.03
N GLY A 99 -2.97 -5.79 -14.57
CA GLY A 99 -2.09 -5.77 -15.75
C GLY A 99 -0.83 -4.96 -15.45
N HIS A 100 -0.56 -3.96 -16.28
CA HIS A 100 0.57 -3.03 -16.13
C HIS A 100 0.29 -1.82 -15.24
N TRP A 101 -0.95 -1.63 -14.78
CA TRP A 101 -1.30 -0.52 -13.90
C TRP A 101 -1.14 -0.92 -12.43
N PHE A 102 -0.74 0.02 -11.58
CA PHE A 102 -0.70 -0.15 -10.14
C PHE A 102 -1.09 1.12 -9.38
N GLY A 103 -1.65 0.93 -8.19
CA GLY A 103 -1.92 1.94 -7.19
C GLY A 103 -1.22 1.61 -5.88
N VAL A 104 -0.73 2.63 -5.20
CA VAL A 104 0.00 2.54 -3.94
C VAL A 104 -0.72 3.33 -2.86
N TYR A 105 -0.84 2.71 -1.69
CA TYR A 105 -1.11 3.37 -0.42
C TYR A 105 0.11 3.26 0.49
N VAL A 106 0.57 4.38 1.05
CA VAL A 106 1.55 4.42 2.15
C VAL A 106 1.01 5.36 3.21
N GLY A 107 0.70 4.83 4.39
CA GLY A 107 0.13 5.66 5.45
C GLY A 107 -0.30 4.89 6.69
N SER A 108 -1.00 5.59 7.58
CA SER A 108 -1.45 5.00 8.85
C SER A 108 -2.38 3.82 8.61
N ARG A 109 -2.11 2.72 9.33
CA ARG A 109 -2.96 1.53 9.31
C ARG A 109 -4.39 1.83 9.77
N GLY A 110 -4.62 2.90 10.54
CA GLY A 110 -5.97 3.27 11.00
C GLY A 110 -6.97 3.53 9.88
N PHE A 111 -6.50 3.85 8.66
CA PHE A 111 -7.35 4.14 7.50
C PHE A 111 -7.60 2.93 6.59
N VAL A 112 -7.03 1.75 6.88
CA VAL A 112 -7.16 0.55 6.02
C VAL A 112 -7.14 -0.74 6.83
N ARG A 113 -7.89 -1.75 6.39
CA ARG A 113 -7.80 -3.13 6.94
C ARG A 113 -6.88 -3.98 6.07
N VAL A 114 -5.96 -4.71 6.71
CA VAL A 114 -4.79 -5.37 6.09
C VAL A 114 -4.68 -6.82 6.53
#